data_AF-A0A965IU27-F1
#
_entry.id   AF-A0A965IU27-F1
#
_cell.length_a   1.000
_cell.length_b   1.000
_cell.length_c   1.000
_cell.angle_alpha   90.00
_cell.angle_beta   90.00
_cell.angle_gamma   90.00
#
_symmetry.space_group_name_H-M   'P 1'
#
loop_
_entity.id
_entity.type
_entity.pdbx_description
1 polymer ?
#
loop_
_entity_poly.entity_id
_entity_poly.type
_entity_poly.pdbx_seq_one_letter_code
_entity_poly.pdbx_strand_id
1 'polypeptide(L)' 'DIVGTGKANPTAAILSAALMLDFLGESAAADRIRAACADAPAGSTVDIGNAIAARVAGK' A
#
# COMPACT_ATOMS: atom_id res chain seq x y z
N ASP A 1 13.59 -17.87 -0.10
CA ASP A 1 12.15 -18.08 -0.28
C ASP A 1 11.40 -17.53 0.94
N ILE A 2 10.26 -16.85 0.74
CA ILE A 2 9.46 -16.24 1.84
C ILE A 2 7.95 -16.45 1.65
N VAL A 3 7.55 -17.29 0.69
CA VAL A 3 6.14 -17.48 0.31
C VAL A 3 5.35 -18.03 1.49
N GLY A 4 4.17 -17.46 1.77
CA GLY A 4 3.30 -17.89 2.87
C GLY A 4 3.81 -17.58 4.28
N THR A 5 4.98 -16.96 4.44
CA THR A 5 5.56 -16.67 5.77
C THR A 5 5.05 -15.37 6.40
N GLY A 6 4.29 -14.55 5.65
CA GLY A 6 3.86 -13.23 6.11
C GLY A 6 5.00 -12.21 6.28
N LYS A 7 6.19 -12.49 5.72
CA LYS A 7 7.36 -11.58 5.78
C LYS A 7 7.52 -10.71 4.54
N ALA A 8 6.72 -10.93 3.51
CA ALA A 8 6.80 -10.16 2.27
C ALA A 8 6.30 -8.74 2.49
N ASN A 9 6.99 -7.75 1.94
CA ASN A 9 6.53 -6.36 1.99
C ASN A 9 5.49 -6.12 0.87
N PRO A 10 4.22 -5.83 1.20
CA PRO A 10 3.16 -5.60 0.20
C PRO A 10 3.23 -4.21 -0.45
N THR A 11 4.07 -3.29 0.06
CA THR A 11 4.12 -1.88 -0.38
C THR A 11 4.30 -1.73 -1.90
N ALA A 12 5.15 -2.56 -2.50
CA ALA A 12 5.38 -2.51 -3.96
C ALA A 12 4.10 -2.81 -4.75
N ALA A 13 3.33 -3.83 -4.37
CA ALA A 13 2.07 -4.18 -5.02
C ALA A 13 1.01 -3.08 -4.84
N ILE A 14 0.98 -2.45 -3.67
CA ILE A 14 0.08 -1.33 -3.39
C ILE A 14 0.45 -0.10 -4.25
N LEU A 15 1.73 0.20 -4.42
CA LEU A 15 2.18 1.25 -5.34
C LEU A 15 1.85 0.93 -6.79
N SER A 16 1.90 -0.34 -7.21
CA SER A 16 1.41 -0.76 -8.53
C SER A 16 -0.08 -0.51 -8.70
N ALA A 17 -0.90 -0.67 -7.66
CA ALA A 17 -2.30 -0.29 -7.69
C ALA A 17 -2.48 1.23 -7.82
N ALA A 18 -1.63 2.04 -7.19
CA ALA A 18 -1.66 3.50 -7.40
C ALA A 18 -1.35 3.89 -8.85
N LEU A 19 -0.38 3.23 -9.50
CA LEU A 19 -0.09 3.43 -10.93
C LEU A 19 -1.30 3.05 -11.81
N MET A 20 -2.00 1.98 -11.47
CA MET A 20 -3.22 1.55 -12.16
C MET A 20 -4.34 2.59 -12.01
N LEU A 21 -4.53 3.14 -10.80
CA LEU A 21 -5.54 4.19 -10.57
C LEU A 21 -5.23 5.43 -11.40
N ASP A 22 -3.97 5.85 -11.48
CA ASP A 22 -3.57 6.96 -12.35
C ASP A 22 -3.87 6.68 -13.82
N PHE A 23 -3.60 5.46 -14.30
CA PHE A 23 -3.94 5.06 -15.66
C PHE A 23 -5.45 5.12 -15.93
N LEU A 24 -6.28 4.84 -14.92
CA LEU A 24 -7.74 4.91 -15.00
C LEU A 24 -8.29 6.34 -14.83
N GLY A 25 -7.43 7.34 -14.59
CA GLY A 25 -7.84 8.73 -14.35
C GLY A 25 -8.21 9.04 -12.89
N GLU A 26 -8.02 8.09 -11.97
CA GLU A 26 -8.33 8.20 -10.54
C GLU A 26 -7.16 8.79 -9.73
N SER A 27 -6.60 9.92 -10.19
CA SER A 27 -5.36 10.48 -9.63
C SER A 27 -5.45 10.88 -8.16
N ALA A 28 -6.61 11.38 -7.71
CA ALA A 28 -6.82 11.71 -6.30
C ALA A 28 -6.80 10.45 -5.39
N ALA A 29 -7.18 9.29 -5.91
CA ALA A 29 -7.06 8.02 -5.19
C ALA A 29 -5.62 7.51 -5.23
N ALA A 30 -4.94 7.60 -6.37
CA ALA A 30 -3.53 7.25 -6.51
C ALA A 30 -2.63 8.04 -5.54
N ASP A 31 -2.85 9.34 -5.42
CA ASP A 31 -2.06 10.22 -4.54
C ASP A 31 -2.28 9.90 -3.06
N ARG A 32 -3.51 9.58 -2.65
CA ARG A 32 -3.79 9.10 -1.29
C ARG A 32 -3.04 7.80 -0.97
N ILE A 33 -2.98 6.86 -1.92
CA ILE A 33 -2.23 5.62 -1.74
C ILE A 33 -0.73 5.90 -1.64
N ARG A 34 -0.18 6.74 -2.53
CA ARG A 34 1.24 7.14 -2.49
C ARG A 34 1.62 7.76 -1.16
N ALA A 35 0.80 8.70 -0.67
CA ALA A 35 1.00 9.34 0.62
C ALA A 35 0.96 8.32 1.77
N ALA A 36 0.00 7.40 1.76
CA ALA A 36 -0.10 6.35 2.78
C ALA A 36 1.09 5.37 2.79
N CYS A 37 1.72 5.15 1.63
CA CYS A 37 2.90 4.29 1.48
C CYS A 37 4.23 4.99 1.84
N ALA A 38 4.29 6.32 1.88
CA ALA A 38 5.54 7.06 2.15
C ALA A 38 6.14 6.69 3.51
N ASP A 39 5.29 6.50 4.52
CA ASP A 39 5.68 6.13 5.90
C ASP A 39 5.12 4.75 6.29
N ALA A 40 5.15 3.79 5.37
CA ALA A 40 4.75 2.41 5.67
C ALA A 40 5.65 1.82 6.79
N PRO A 41 5.07 1.29 7.88
CA PRO A 41 5.86 0.74 8.97
C PRO A 41 6.57 -0.55 8.54
N ALA A 42 7.59 -0.97 9.30
CA ALA A 42 8.11 -2.33 9.20
C ALA A 42 7.20 -3.31 9.95
N GLY A 43 7.07 -4.55 9.48
CA GLY A 43 6.23 -5.55 10.14
C GLY A 43 5.93 -6.75 9.25
N SER A 44 4.90 -7.52 9.63
CA SER A 44 4.38 -8.57 8.77
C SER A 44 3.66 -7.98 7.55
N THR A 45 3.45 -8.80 6.52
CA THR A 45 2.67 -8.44 5.34
C THR A 45 1.30 -7.87 5.71
N VAL A 46 0.66 -8.45 6.73
CA VAL A 46 -0.67 -8.02 7.19
C VAL A 46 -0.59 -6.70 7.94
N ASP A 47 0.40 -6.53 8.83
CA ASP A 47 0.56 -5.29 9.61
C ASP A 47 0.82 -4.09 8.69
N ILE A 48 1.69 -4.27 7.70
CA ILE A 48 1.99 -3.23 6.71
C ILE A 48 0.73 -2.87 5.91
N GLY A 49 0.01 -3.88 5.42
CA GLY A 49 -1.23 -3.68 4.67
C GLY A 49 -2.31 -2.95 5.48
N ASN A 50 -2.51 -3.35 6.73
CA ASN A 50 -3.48 -2.72 7.63
C ASN A 50 -3.12 -1.26 7.93
N ALA A 51 -1.84 -0.98 8.19
CA ALA A 51 -1.37 0.37 8.45
C ALA A 51 -1.57 1.30 7.24
N ILE A 52 -1.29 0.81 6.02
CA ILE A 52 -1.53 1.58 4.80
C ILE A 52 -3.04 1.78 4.59
N ALA A 53 -3.86 0.74 4.76
CA ALA A 53 -5.31 0.82 4.58
C ALA A 53 -5.97 1.82 5.55
N ALA A 54 -5.56 1.84 6.82
CA ALA A 54 -6.04 2.79 7.80
C ALA A 54 -5.77 4.25 7.37
N ARG A 55 -4.55 4.52 6.89
CA ARG A 55 -4.14 5.85 6.42
C ARG A 55 -4.91 6.29 5.17
N VAL A 56 -5.13 5.38 4.21
CA VAL A 56 -5.94 5.69 3.01
C VAL A 56 -7.38 6.04 3.39
N ALA A 57 -7.94 5.39 4.42
CA ALA A 57 -9.27 5.65 4.95
C ALA A 57 -9.37 6.93 5.79
N GLY A 58 -8.25 7.60 6.09
CA GLY A 58 -8.20 8.79 6.94
C GLY A 58 -8.44 8.50 8.44
N LYS A 59 -8.08 7.30 8.90
CA LYS A 59 -8.10 6.90 10.31
C LYS A 59 -6.73 6.98 10.96
#